data_AF-C9LSN8-F1
#
_entry.id   AF-C9LSN8-F1
#
_cell.length_a   1.000
_cell.length_b   1.000
_cell.length_c   1.000
_cell.angle_alpha   90.00
_cell.angle_beta   90.00
_cell.angle_gamma   90.00
#
_symmetry.space_group_name_H-M   'P 1'
#
loop_
_entity.id
_entity.type
_entity.pdbx_description
1 polymer ?
#
loop_
_entity_poly.entity_id
_entity_poly.type
_entity_poly.pdbx_seq_one_letter_code
_entity_poly.pdbx_strand_id
1 'polypeptide(L)'
;MKRFRFKLETLLKVTRSKKEEAEVRFAEASRKLEADKEKLGELLAEMQQGRKDYDRLTDGHTISLGRLLTFNSFFEWKRGQIESQQEQILRSRAERQKRLKVLLQLMNKLKSIEQLKAKRLQQYKDEALLEEQKLLDEIGLQLYMRGINM
;
A
#
# COMPACT_ATOMS: atom_id res chain seq x y z
N MET A 1 14.79 -38.16 -10.76
CA MET A 1 15.30 -36.87 -10.25
C MET A 1 14.62 -36.47 -8.94
N LYS A 2 15.34 -35.83 -8.03
CA LYS A 2 14.76 -35.32 -6.76
C LYS A 2 13.92 -34.08 -7.04
N ARG A 3 12.73 -33.95 -6.46
CA ARG A 3 11.85 -32.77 -6.67
C ARG A 3 12.54 -31.46 -6.26
N PHE A 4 12.34 -30.39 -7.05
CA PHE A 4 12.82 -29.05 -6.71
C PHE A 4 12.25 -28.58 -5.36
N ARG A 5 13.12 -28.07 -4.48
CA ARG A 5 12.72 -27.56 -3.16
C ARG A 5 13.39 -26.21 -2.91
N PHE A 6 12.59 -25.16 -2.77
CA PHE A 6 13.11 -23.82 -2.54
C PHE A 6 13.32 -23.57 -1.05
N LYS A 7 14.57 -23.39 -0.62
CA LYS A 7 14.92 -23.23 0.82
C LYS A 7 14.22 -22.04 1.49
N LEU A 8 13.86 -20.99 0.73
CA LEU A 8 13.20 -19.79 1.26
C LEU A 8 11.69 -19.76 1.02
N GLU A 9 11.06 -20.91 0.81
CA GLU A 9 9.61 -21.00 0.56
C GLU A 9 8.76 -20.47 1.72
N THR A 10 9.14 -20.80 2.96
CA THR A 10 8.49 -20.27 4.17
C THR A 10 8.65 -18.74 4.24
N LEU A 11 9.86 -18.23 3.96
CA LEU A 11 10.11 -16.79 3.95
C LEU A 11 9.28 -16.06 2.87
N LEU A 12 9.14 -16.66 1.69
CA LEU A 12 8.29 -16.13 0.62
C LEU A 12 6.82 -16.06 1.06
N LYS A 13 6.30 -17.13 1.68
CA LYS A 13 4.92 -17.16 2.19
C LYS A 13 4.68 -16.10 3.28
N VAL A 14 5.57 -16.00 4.25
CA VAL A 14 5.47 -15.00 5.32
C VAL A 14 5.57 -13.57 4.76
N THR A 15 6.46 -13.35 3.77
CA THR A 15 6.61 -12.02 3.15
C THR A 15 5.36 -11.62 2.35
N ARG A 16 4.70 -12.58 1.68
CA ARG A 16 3.41 -12.36 1.00
C ARG A 16 2.32 -11.94 1.99
N SER A 17 2.15 -12.69 3.07
CA SER A 17 1.17 -12.36 4.11
C SER A 17 1.44 -10.98 4.73
N LYS A 18 2.70 -10.64 5.03
CA LYS A 18 3.06 -9.31 5.52
C LYS A 18 2.76 -8.19 4.52
N LYS A 19 2.92 -8.45 3.22
CA LYS A 19 2.59 -7.51 2.15
C LYS A 19 1.08 -7.28 2.11
N GLU A 20 0.26 -8.32 2.19
CA GLU A 20 -1.20 -8.22 2.26
C GLU A 20 -1.65 -7.41 3.48
N GLU A 21 -1.10 -7.68 4.66
CA GLU A 21 -1.37 -6.88 5.87
C GLU A 21 -0.98 -5.40 5.70
N ALA A 22 0.15 -5.13 5.05
CA ALA A 22 0.61 -3.76 4.78
C ALA A 22 -0.30 -3.04 3.78
N GLU A 23 -0.86 -3.74 2.79
CA GLU A 23 -1.85 -3.19 1.86
C GLU A 23 -3.13 -2.79 2.58
N VAL A 24 -3.64 -3.65 3.47
CA VAL A 24 -4.83 -3.34 4.29
C VAL A 24 -4.58 -2.08 5.12
N ARG A 25 -3.45 -2.02 5.84
CA ARG A 25 -3.08 -0.85 6.66
C ARG A 25 -2.91 0.43 5.83
N PHE A 26 -2.37 0.33 4.62
CA PHE A 26 -2.26 1.47 3.71
C PHE A 26 -3.63 1.94 3.20
N ALA A 27 -4.53 1.01 2.90
CA ALA A 27 -5.90 1.32 2.49
C ALA A 27 -6.71 1.96 3.62
N GLU A 28 -6.56 1.49 4.86
CA GLU A 28 -7.16 2.11 6.05
C GLU A 28 -6.65 3.54 6.26
N ALA A 29 -5.33 3.75 6.22
CA ALA A 29 -4.75 5.09 6.34
C ALA A 29 -5.20 6.04 5.21
N SER A 30 -5.39 5.51 4.00
CA SER A 30 -5.90 6.29 2.87
C SER A 30 -7.37 6.65 3.06
N ARG A 31 -8.22 5.71 3.49
CA ARG A 31 -9.62 5.99 3.82
C ARG A 31 -9.76 7.04 4.93
N LYS A 32 -8.94 6.94 5.97
CA LYS A 32 -8.90 7.94 7.04
C LYS A 32 -8.54 9.33 6.52
N LEU A 33 -7.53 9.44 5.65
CA LEU A 33 -7.15 10.72 5.06
C LEU A 33 -8.29 11.34 4.22
N GLU A 34 -9.01 10.53 3.44
CA GLU A 34 -10.16 11.04 2.67
C GLU A 34 -11.31 11.48 3.59
N ALA A 35 -11.65 10.69 4.62
CA ALA A 35 -12.64 11.09 5.61
C ALA A 35 -12.26 12.40 6.33
N ASP A 36 -10.98 12.58 6.67
CA ASP A 36 -10.49 13.82 7.29
C ASP A 36 -10.64 15.03 6.34
N LYS A 37 -10.46 14.84 5.03
CA LYS A 37 -10.68 15.90 4.02
C LYS A 37 -12.15 16.20 3.80
N GLU A 38 -13.00 15.18 3.74
CA GLU A 38 -14.46 15.33 3.66
C GLU A 38 -14.95 16.17 4.84
N LYS A 39 -14.47 15.85 6.05
CA LYS A 39 -14.81 16.62 7.25
C LYS A 39 -14.38 18.09 7.17
N LEU A 40 -13.19 18.36 6.63
CA LEU A 40 -12.77 19.74 6.37
C LEU A 40 -13.69 20.44 5.36
N GLY A 41 -14.12 19.73 4.32
CA GLY A 41 -15.10 20.23 3.34
C GLY A 41 -16.43 20.63 3.99
N GLU A 42 -16.96 19.79 4.89
CA GLU A 42 -18.16 20.11 5.68
C GLU A 42 -17.97 21.38 6.52
N LEU A 43 -16.86 21.48 7.26
CA LEU A 43 -16.57 22.64 8.10
C LEU A 43 -16.46 23.94 7.30
N LEU A 44 -15.85 23.89 6.11
CA LEU A 44 -15.74 25.03 5.21
C LEU A 44 -17.10 25.43 4.63
N ALA A 45 -17.94 24.45 4.28
CA ALA A 45 -19.30 24.70 3.80
C ALA A 45 -20.17 25.35 4.89
N GLU A 46 -20.09 24.85 6.13
CA GLU A 46 -20.77 25.46 7.28
C GLU A 46 -20.27 26.88 7.57
N MET A 47 -18.96 27.12 7.47
CA MET A 47 -18.38 28.46 7.61
C MET A 47 -18.90 29.42 6.54
N GLN A 48 -18.98 28.97 5.29
CA GLN A 48 -19.51 29.76 4.18
C GLN A 48 -21.00 30.04 4.36
N GLN A 49 -21.77 29.06 4.81
CA GLN A 49 -23.19 29.23 5.10
C GLN A 49 -23.41 30.24 6.22
N GLY A 50 -22.66 30.13 7.32
CA GLY A 50 -22.72 31.10 8.43
C GLY A 50 -22.39 32.54 8.00
N ARG A 51 -21.47 32.72 7.04
CA ARG A 51 -21.20 34.04 6.44
C ARG A 51 -22.38 34.56 5.63
N LYS A 52 -22.98 33.75 4.76
CA LYS A 52 -24.18 34.14 4.00
C LYS A 52 -25.34 34.53 4.93
N ASP A 53 -25.51 33.80 6.02
CA ASP A 53 -26.57 34.09 7.00
C ASP A 53 -26.28 35.39 7.77
N TYR A 54 -25.01 35.65 8.11
CA TYR A 54 -24.58 36.94 8.68
C TYR A 54 -24.80 38.11 7.72
N ASP A 55 -24.43 37.96 6.45
CA ASP A 55 -24.57 38.99 5.43
C ASP A 55 -26.06 39.33 5.22
N ARG A 56 -26.94 38.32 5.11
CA ARG A 56 -28.39 38.52 5.01
C ARG A 56 -29.00 39.25 6.21
N LEU A 57 -28.44 39.06 7.40
CA LEU A 57 -28.93 39.72 8.62
C LEU A 57 -28.46 41.17 8.75
N THR A 58 -27.35 41.52 8.09
CA THR A 58 -26.74 42.86 8.11
C THR A 58 -27.16 43.73 6.92
N ASP A 59 -27.71 43.13 5.86
CA ASP A 59 -28.11 43.81 4.64
C ASP A 59 -29.32 44.75 4.89
N GLY A 60 -29.02 46.03 5.15
CA GLY A 60 -30.00 47.11 5.30
C GLY A 60 -30.55 47.35 6.71
N HIS A 61 -30.10 46.64 7.76
CA HIS A 61 -30.66 46.75 9.12
C HIS A 61 -29.59 46.89 10.23
N THR A 62 -29.92 47.61 11.30
CA THR A 62 -29.12 47.65 12.54
C THR A 62 -29.25 46.34 13.30
N ILE A 63 -28.14 45.62 13.44
CA ILE A 63 -28.03 44.40 14.26
C ILE A 63 -27.82 44.76 15.73
N SER A 64 -28.37 43.94 16.64
CA SER A 64 -28.08 44.05 18.07
C SER A 64 -26.65 43.57 18.38
N LEU A 65 -25.98 44.27 19.29
CA LEU A 65 -24.63 43.90 19.76
C LEU A 65 -24.54 42.43 20.21
N GLY A 66 -25.58 41.92 20.88
CA GLY A 66 -25.65 40.53 21.30
C GLY A 66 -25.59 39.53 20.13
N ARG A 67 -26.33 39.78 19.04
CA ARG A 67 -26.26 38.94 17.83
C ARG A 67 -24.88 39.00 17.17
N LEU A 68 -24.28 40.18 17.11
CA LEU A 68 -22.94 40.36 16.54
C LEU A 68 -21.89 39.55 17.31
N LEU A 69 -21.95 39.60 18.65
CA LEU A 69 -21.07 38.80 19.51
C LEU A 69 -21.30 37.29 19.32
N THR A 70 -22.54 36.83 19.16
CA THR A 70 -22.83 35.41 18.88
C THR A 70 -22.20 34.93 17.58
N PHE A 71 -22.33 35.70 16.49
CA PHE A 71 -21.72 35.35 15.20
C PHE A 71 -20.18 35.38 15.27
N ASN A 72 -19.61 36.36 15.96
CA ASN A 72 -18.16 36.42 16.17
C ASN A 72 -17.65 35.15 16.88
N SER A 73 -18.26 34.79 18.02
CA SER A 73 -17.90 33.56 18.75
C SER A 73 -18.07 32.30 17.90
N PHE A 74 -19.12 32.22 17.08
CA PHE A 74 -19.33 31.12 16.14
C PHE A 74 -18.18 31.03 15.11
N PHE A 75 -17.79 32.16 14.49
CA PHE A 75 -16.73 32.18 13.49
C PHE A 75 -15.36 31.84 14.06
N GLU A 76 -15.04 32.34 15.25
CA GLU A 76 -13.78 32.00 15.94
C GLU A 76 -13.76 30.51 16.32
N TRP A 77 -14.85 29.98 16.86
CA TRP A 77 -14.97 28.54 17.14
C TRP A 77 -14.82 27.69 15.87
N LYS A 78 -15.50 28.06 14.77
CA LYS A 78 -15.38 27.36 13.49
C LYS A 78 -13.97 27.43 12.91
N ARG A 79 -13.29 28.57 13.02
CA ARG A 79 -11.89 28.71 12.60
C ARG A 79 -11.00 27.74 13.37
N GLY A 80 -11.13 27.68 14.69
CA GLY A 80 -10.38 26.71 15.50
C GLY A 80 -10.66 25.24 15.12
N GLN A 81 -11.92 24.90 14.80
CA GLN A 81 -12.26 23.56 14.28
C GLN A 81 -11.59 23.27 12.93
N ILE A 82 -11.59 24.23 12.01
CA ILE A 82 -10.94 24.12 10.70
C ILE A 82 -9.43 23.92 10.85
N GLU A 83 -8.78 24.73 11.70
CA GLU A 83 -7.35 24.63 11.97
C GLU A 83 -6.98 23.26 12.57
N SER A 84 -7.75 22.79 13.57
CA SER A 84 -7.56 21.46 14.14
C SER A 84 -7.75 20.34 13.11
N GLN A 85 -8.74 20.46 12.23
CA GLN A 85 -8.98 19.49 11.17
C GLN A 85 -7.85 19.50 10.12
N GLN A 86 -7.29 20.67 9.79
CA GLN A 86 -6.12 20.78 8.91
C GLN A 86 -4.89 20.10 9.51
N GLU A 87 -4.63 20.28 10.81
CA GLU A 87 -3.56 19.53 11.50
C GLU A 87 -3.80 18.01 11.45
N GLN A 88 -5.05 17.58 11.65
CA GLN A 88 -5.42 16.18 11.59
C GLN A 88 -5.17 15.58 10.20
N ILE A 89 -5.48 16.31 9.13
CA ILE A 89 -5.13 15.93 7.74
C ILE A 89 -3.62 15.79 7.57
N LEU A 90 -2.82 16.71 8.11
CA LEU A 90 -1.34 16.60 8.04
C LEU A 90 -0.84 15.32 8.71
N ARG A 91 -1.38 14.99 9.90
CA ARG A 91 -1.05 13.75 10.63
C ARG A 91 -1.46 12.50 9.83
N SER A 92 -2.69 12.47 9.30
CA SER A 92 -3.17 11.35 8.49
C SER A 92 -2.40 11.19 7.18
N ARG A 93 -1.97 12.30 6.55
CA ARG A 93 -1.09 12.27 5.37
C ARG A 93 0.28 11.69 5.69
N ALA A 94 0.88 12.10 6.80
CA ALA A 94 2.16 11.56 7.26
C ALA A 94 2.06 10.06 7.55
N GLU A 95 0.98 9.62 8.19
CA GLU A 95 0.74 8.21 8.49
C GLU A 95 0.54 7.38 7.21
N ARG A 96 -0.28 7.86 6.26
CA ARG A 96 -0.42 7.24 4.94
C ARG A 96 0.93 7.07 4.24
N GLN A 97 1.78 8.10 4.27
CA GLN A 97 3.11 8.05 3.68
C GLN A 97 4.02 7.02 4.37
N LYS A 98 3.95 6.92 5.70
CA LYS A 98 4.69 5.91 6.47
C LYS A 98 4.25 4.50 6.08
N ARG A 99 2.95 4.24 5.96
CA ARG A 99 2.41 2.94 5.52
C ARG A 99 2.80 2.60 4.09
N LEU A 100 2.79 3.59 3.19
CA LEU A 100 3.27 3.41 1.82
C LEU A 100 4.74 2.97 1.76
N LYS A 101 5.62 3.61 2.54
CA LYS A 101 7.04 3.22 2.60
C LYS A 101 7.22 1.76 3.05
N VAL A 102 6.48 1.32 4.06
CA VAL A 102 6.51 -0.07 4.54
C VAL A 102 6.03 -1.04 3.46
N LEU A 103 4.94 -0.72 2.78
CA LEU A 103 4.42 -1.53 1.68
C LEU A 103 5.45 -1.68 0.55
N LEU A 104 6.06 -0.58 0.11
CA LEU A 104 7.09 -0.60 -0.93
C LEU A 104 8.31 -1.46 -0.54
N GLN A 105 8.76 -1.37 0.72
CA GLN A 105 9.86 -2.21 1.21
C GLN A 105 9.50 -3.71 1.15
N LEU A 106 8.27 -4.08 1.53
CA LEU A 106 7.81 -5.46 1.48
C LEU A 106 7.66 -5.96 0.03
N MET A 107 7.14 -5.13 -0.88
CA MET A 107 7.06 -5.44 -2.30
C MET A 107 8.45 -5.69 -2.91
N ASN A 108 9.42 -4.82 -2.61
CA ASN A 108 10.79 -4.98 -3.08
C ASN A 108 11.42 -6.27 -2.55
N LYS A 109 11.25 -6.55 -1.25
CA LYS A 109 11.75 -7.79 -0.64
C LYS A 109 11.14 -9.04 -1.28
N LEU A 110 9.83 -9.02 -1.51
CA LEU A 110 9.10 -10.11 -2.15
C LEU A 110 9.62 -10.35 -3.57
N LYS A 111 9.77 -9.29 -4.37
CA LYS A 111 10.33 -9.35 -5.72
C LYS A 111 11.72 -9.98 -5.75
N SER A 112 12.61 -9.58 -4.83
CA SER A 112 13.95 -10.17 -4.73
C SER A 112 13.93 -11.67 -4.40
N ILE A 113 13.03 -12.11 -3.51
CA ILE A 113 12.90 -13.54 -3.17
C ILE A 113 12.35 -14.34 -4.35
N GLU A 114 11.38 -13.79 -5.09
CA GLU A 114 10.81 -14.43 -6.27
C GLU A 114 11.83 -14.56 -7.41
N GLN A 115 12.63 -13.53 -7.66
CA GLN A 115 13.75 -13.60 -8.60
C GLN A 115 14.76 -14.68 -8.21
N LEU A 116 15.08 -14.80 -6.92
CA LEU A 116 15.97 -15.86 -6.44
C LEU A 116 15.35 -17.25 -6.64
N LYS A 117 14.04 -17.42 -6.40
CA LYS A 117 13.33 -18.68 -6.66
C LYS A 117 13.38 -19.04 -8.14
N ALA A 118 13.13 -18.08 -9.04
CA ALA A 118 13.21 -18.29 -10.48
C ALA A 118 14.61 -18.72 -10.93
N LYS A 119 15.67 -18.04 -10.45
CA LYS A 119 17.05 -18.40 -10.76
C LYS A 119 17.41 -19.81 -10.28
N ARG A 120 17.02 -20.17 -9.06
CA ARG A 120 17.24 -21.51 -8.50
C ARG A 120 16.48 -22.60 -9.25
N LEU A 121 15.27 -22.29 -9.70
CA LEU A 121 14.47 -23.21 -10.51
C LEU A 121 15.13 -23.46 -11.87
N GLN A 122 15.68 -22.42 -12.50
CA GLN A 122 16.40 -22.56 -13.76
C GLN A 122 17.63 -23.46 -13.60
N GLN A 123 18.46 -23.20 -12.58
CA GLN A 123 19.64 -24.03 -12.27
C GLN A 123 19.27 -25.50 -12.08
N TYR A 124 18.19 -25.79 -11.35
CA TYR A 124 17.71 -27.15 -11.17
C TYR A 124 17.28 -27.82 -12.49
N LYS A 125 16.66 -27.07 -13.41
CA LYS A 125 16.29 -27.59 -14.73
C LYS A 125 17.52 -27.88 -15.59
N ASP A 126 18.50 -26.99 -15.55
CA ASP A 126 19.74 -27.14 -16.32
C ASP A 126 20.55 -28.37 -15.83
N GLU A 127 20.64 -28.56 -14.51
CA GLU A 127 21.25 -29.75 -13.89
C GLU A 127 20.49 -31.04 -14.25
N ALA A 128 19.16 -31.00 -14.19
CA ALA A 128 18.31 -32.12 -14.58
C ALA A 128 18.50 -32.53 -16.05
N LEU A 129 18.57 -31.54 -16.95
CA LEU A 129 18.79 -31.77 -18.37
C LEU A 129 20.17 -32.37 -18.63
N LEU A 130 21.21 -31.87 -17.95
CA LEU A 130 22.57 -32.39 -18.08
C LEU A 130 22.68 -33.84 -17.62
N GLU A 131 22.02 -34.21 -16.52
CA GLU A 131 21.98 -35.59 -16.03
C GLU A 131 21.20 -36.52 -16.98
N GLU A 132 20.12 -36.04 -17.59
CA GLU A 132 19.38 -36.79 -18.60
C GLU A 132 20.20 -37.03 -19.87
N GLN A 133 20.93 -36.02 -20.34
CA GLN A 133 21.84 -36.15 -21.48
C GLN A 133 22.94 -37.18 -21.22
N LYS A 134 23.59 -37.13 -20.04
CA LYS A 134 24.60 -38.15 -19.67
C LYS A 134 24.03 -39.56 -19.68
N LEU A 135 22.83 -39.75 -19.14
CA LEU A 135 22.17 -41.06 -19.13
C LEU A 135 21.90 -41.57 -20.55
N LEU A 136 21.44 -40.70 -21.45
CA LEU A 136 21.20 -41.04 -22.85
C LEU A 136 22.50 -41.39 -23.57
N ASP A 137 23.58 -40.64 -23.33
CA ASP A 137 24.90 -40.92 -23.89
C ASP A 137 25.44 -42.27 -23.39
N GLU A 138 25.29 -42.58 -22.10
CA GLU A 138 25.68 -43.87 -21.52
C GLU A 138 24.90 -45.03 -22.15
N ILE A 139 23.57 -44.89 -22.30
CA ILE A 139 22.74 -45.89 -22.97
C ILE A 139 23.16 -46.07 -24.43
N GLY A 140 23.41 -44.95 -25.14
CA GLY A 140 23.88 -44.96 -26.52
C GLY A 140 25.20 -45.71 -26.68
N LEU A 141 26.17 -45.45 -25.81
CA LEU A 141 27.46 -46.16 -25.78
C LEU A 141 27.29 -47.65 -25.53
N GLN A 142 26.44 -48.05 -24.58
CA GLN A 142 26.17 -49.46 -24.28
C GLN A 142 25.52 -50.19 -25.47
N LEU A 143 24.57 -49.55 -26.16
CA LEU A 143 23.92 -50.10 -27.35
C LEU A 143 24.92 -50.24 -28.51
N TYR A 144 25.74 -49.21 -28.74
CA TYR A 144 26.78 -49.24 -29.77
C TYR A 144 27.80 -50.36 -29.50
N MET A 145 28.30 -50.48 -28.28
CA MET A 145 29.23 -51.54 -27.87
C MET A 145 28.63 -52.95 -28.01
N ARG A 146 27.32 -53.11 -27.77
CA ARG A 146 26.63 -54.40 -28.00
C ARG A 146 26.44 -54.71 -29.48
N GLY A 147 26.20 -53.70 -30.31
CA GLY A 147 26.08 -53.86 -31.77
C GLY A 147 27.39 -54.20 -32.47
N ILE A 148 28.55 -53.82 -31.90
CA ILE A 148 29.89 -54.20 -32.41
C ILE A 148 30.30 -55.61 -31.99
N ASN A 149 29.76 -56.13 -30.89
CA ASN A 149 30.05 -57.46 -30.37
C ASN A 149 29.10 -58.56 -30.89
N MET A 150 28.26 -58.25 -31.89
CA MET A 150 27.51 -59.22 -32.70
C MET A 150 28.14 -59.30 -34.09
#